data_AF-B6H476-F1
#
_entry.id   AF-B6H476-F1
#
_cell.length_a   1.000
_cell.length_b   1.000
_cell.length_c   1.000
_cell.angle_alpha   90.00
_cell.angle_beta   90.00
_cell.angle_gamma   90.00
#
_symmetry.space_group_name_H-M   'P 1'
#
loop_
_entity.id
_entity.type
_entity.pdbx_description
1 polymer ?
#
loop_
_entity_poly.entity_id
_entity_poly.type
_entity_poly.pdbx_seq_one_letter_code
_entity_poly.pdbx_strand_id
1 'polypeptide(L)'
;MAAPTPVLWPSGRPTPPLSPRKRRRFLRDSEESEGEMSLEQYMHSSEIYRSVSVTSPLPLPVKMETVPALEQKISPLYPEILAIMRRHNLDVNSTFQCGKLSKPNYPRGDVPSNFFSVCLDNSDPNIPPLGPVKDQIVKLFRQHKVNSHVEVISGRLCHRPSVYFIASTHPLVIAYERTKRNIVELLNRTIGNEWRLLCPFNVGSTGAKAQPMIVVLVEPWTRANWFELRAHIMYQLAPHMSTDDFDIEFLPGDLSFLINGGQSFDDRLTPNAIPRMGYSIGIRGDNNAGTLGGFVTLTHDGTVRRGILTNYRVVRPSESSRDNAQLIKNLDRYGSSPTRPLYHVIRMESLARVDRDATLAYLESTLDAMREEKSTLSAKVQEAELIGATPKPRLLESIADYGSQMDKILPQRAEVERMPHILGEVKFVSGKLFRDRQVIDWAFVQLSKEAERQCFRPNRMFAIPPAVLPQRLIPRPPLMNIQEHNVLNEFGTLRAGDYCVKNGRTTGVTAGICNGPRAYCKWKSSDERYDPDGNQVNMNSVATEEFIIVGVESQLVHSQTAFCLDGDSGSFILNRHGAVTGLLWGGVLYQNLNIGLASSMSDVLESMEEKIGGHVSVELPQ
;
A
#
# COMPACT_ATOMS: atom_id res chain seq x y z
N MET A 1 36.35 10.20 -10.86
CA MET A 1 35.78 9.40 -9.77
C MET A 1 36.70 8.22 -9.53
N ALA A 2 37.27 8.07 -8.34
CA ALA A 2 38.05 6.87 -7.99
C ALA A 2 37.13 5.64 -8.04
N ALA A 3 37.63 4.53 -8.57
CA ALA A 3 36.88 3.28 -8.55
C ALA A 3 36.68 2.85 -7.09
N PRO A 4 35.46 2.44 -6.67
CA PRO A 4 35.23 1.97 -5.31
C PRO A 4 36.11 0.75 -5.03
N THR A 5 36.71 0.73 -3.84
CA THR A 5 37.51 -0.38 -3.33
C THR A 5 36.67 -1.67 -3.35
N PRO A 6 37.21 -2.80 -3.85
CA PRO A 6 36.47 -4.06 -3.85
C PRO A 6 36.13 -4.49 -2.42
N VAL A 7 34.86 -4.85 -2.20
CA VAL A 7 34.36 -5.43 -0.95
C VAL A 7 35.05 -6.78 -0.74
N LEU A 8 35.91 -6.88 0.28
CA LEU A 8 36.67 -8.09 0.60
C LEU A 8 35.84 -8.97 1.53
N TRP A 9 35.40 -10.12 1.02
CA TRP A 9 34.56 -11.05 1.79
C TRP A 9 35.30 -11.65 3.00
N PRO A 10 34.63 -11.83 4.16
CA PRO A 10 35.22 -12.51 5.31
C PRO A 10 35.67 -13.92 4.94
N SER A 11 36.92 -14.27 5.23
CA SER A 11 37.58 -15.50 4.80
C SER A 11 37.18 -16.78 5.56
N GLY A 12 36.15 -16.74 6.41
CA GLY A 12 35.65 -17.90 7.15
C GLY A 12 34.13 -18.04 7.04
N ARG A 13 33.63 -18.99 6.24
CA ARG A 13 32.20 -19.34 6.25
C ARG A 13 31.92 -20.24 7.46
N PRO A 14 30.95 -19.92 8.32
CA PRO A 14 30.50 -20.83 9.37
C PRO A 14 30.02 -22.16 8.75
N THR A 15 30.43 -23.27 9.36
CA THR A 15 30.02 -24.63 8.98
C THR A 15 29.23 -25.22 10.17
N PRO A 16 27.94 -25.60 10.00
CA PRO A 16 27.15 -25.62 8.76
C PRO A 16 26.70 -24.21 8.30
N PRO A 17 26.28 -24.07 7.03
CA PRO A 17 25.98 -22.77 6.47
C PRO A 17 24.78 -22.11 7.15
N LEU A 18 24.93 -20.85 7.53
CA LEU A 18 23.86 -20.04 8.08
C LEU A 18 22.71 -19.88 7.06
N SER A 19 21.47 -19.85 7.55
CA SER A 19 20.31 -19.47 6.74
C SER A 19 20.48 -18.06 6.18
N PRO A 20 19.81 -17.69 5.06
CA PRO A 20 19.90 -16.35 4.47
C PRO A 20 19.75 -15.22 5.50
N ARG A 21 18.78 -15.36 6.41
CA ARG A 21 18.55 -14.42 7.52
C ARG A 21 19.75 -14.35 8.47
N LYS A 22 20.24 -15.49 8.97
CA LYS A 22 21.37 -15.52 9.91
C LYS A 22 22.63 -14.92 9.28
N ARG A 23 22.83 -15.08 7.97
CA ARG A 23 23.91 -14.42 7.22
C ARG A 23 23.72 -12.91 7.18
N ARG A 24 22.52 -12.42 6.88
CA ARG A 24 22.25 -10.96 6.92
C ARG A 24 22.53 -10.38 8.30
N ARG A 25 22.07 -11.04 9.38
CA ARG A 25 22.38 -10.65 10.75
C ARG A 25 23.90 -10.57 10.98
N PHE A 26 24.62 -11.62 10.61
CA PHE A 26 26.09 -11.65 10.73
C PHE A 26 26.78 -10.50 9.98
N LEU A 27 26.29 -10.11 8.80
CA LEU A 27 26.88 -9.01 8.01
C LEU A 27 26.52 -7.63 8.58
N ARG A 28 25.32 -7.51 9.14
CA ARG A 28 24.95 -6.32 9.92
C ARG A 28 25.87 -6.14 11.11
N ASP A 29 26.36 -7.25 11.67
CA ASP A 29 27.31 -7.26 12.79
C ASP A 29 28.78 -7.11 12.35
N SER A 30 29.06 -6.94 11.06
CA SER A 30 30.43 -6.81 10.53
C SER A 30 30.90 -5.34 10.47
N GLU A 31 32.23 -5.15 10.48
CA GLU A 31 32.87 -3.83 10.34
C GLU A 31 32.44 -3.09 9.05
N GLU A 32 32.03 -3.80 7.99
CA GLU A 32 31.55 -3.19 6.74
C GLU A 32 30.21 -2.45 6.91
N SER A 33 29.44 -2.79 7.95
CA SER A 33 28.19 -2.12 8.32
C SER A 33 28.37 -1.04 9.38
N GLU A 34 29.58 -0.87 9.92
CA GLU A 34 29.91 0.15 10.90
C GLU A 34 30.19 1.52 10.24
N GLY A 35 29.81 2.59 10.92
CA GLY A 35 30.06 3.96 10.49
C GLY A 35 28.90 4.59 9.73
N GLU A 36 29.08 5.86 9.37
CA GLU A 36 28.01 6.68 8.80
C GLU A 36 27.81 6.38 7.31
N MET A 37 26.64 5.81 6.97
CA MET A 37 26.28 5.48 5.59
C MET A 37 24.80 5.73 5.31
N SER A 38 24.42 5.79 4.03
CA SER A 38 23.00 5.90 3.68
C SER A 38 22.27 4.60 3.98
N LEU A 39 20.96 4.68 4.22
CA LEU A 39 20.12 3.51 4.43
C LEU A 39 20.24 2.47 3.30
N GLU A 40 20.27 2.90 2.04
CA GLU A 40 20.41 2.02 0.88
C GLU A 40 21.77 1.31 0.87
N GLN A 41 22.83 2.01 1.27
CA GLN A 41 24.15 1.41 1.38
C GLN A 41 24.19 0.36 2.49
N TYR A 42 23.57 0.62 3.65
CA TYR A 42 23.44 -0.35 4.74
C TYR A 42 22.60 -1.58 4.36
N MET A 43 21.49 -1.36 3.67
CA MET A 43 20.69 -2.47 3.13
C MET A 43 21.47 -3.29 2.11
N HIS A 44 22.29 -2.64 1.27
CA HIS A 44 23.10 -3.32 0.29
C HIS A 44 24.27 -4.10 0.92
N SER A 45 24.97 -3.54 1.90
CA SER A 45 26.09 -4.21 2.59
C SER A 45 25.63 -5.46 3.34
N SER A 46 24.39 -5.47 3.83
CA SER A 46 23.78 -6.64 4.47
C SER A 46 23.13 -7.64 3.50
N GLU A 47 23.22 -7.43 2.18
CA GLU A 47 22.61 -8.30 1.16
C GLU A 47 23.63 -9.04 0.30
N ILE A 48 23.86 -10.32 0.59
CA ILE A 48 24.83 -11.15 -0.15
C ILE A 48 24.30 -11.75 -1.44
N TYR A 49 22.98 -11.81 -1.57
CA TYR A 49 22.32 -12.45 -2.71
C TYR A 49 22.08 -11.46 -3.85
N ARG A 50 22.67 -10.27 -3.77
CA ARG A 50 22.63 -9.21 -4.78
C ARG A 50 23.98 -8.49 -4.84
N SER A 51 24.56 -8.38 -6.02
CA SER A 51 25.73 -7.53 -6.26
C SER A 51 25.45 -6.58 -7.42
N VAL A 52 25.70 -5.29 -7.22
CA VAL A 52 25.39 -4.25 -8.21
C VAL A 52 26.64 -3.41 -8.47
N SER A 53 26.79 -2.90 -9.69
CA SER A 53 27.92 -2.03 -10.06
C SER A 53 27.76 -0.57 -9.61
N VAL A 54 26.62 -0.23 -9.00
CA VAL A 54 26.27 1.11 -8.51
C VAL A 54 26.52 1.16 -7.01
N THR A 55 27.14 2.23 -6.51
CA THR A 55 27.56 2.38 -5.11
C THR A 55 26.39 2.28 -4.12
N SER A 56 25.23 2.83 -4.47
CA SER A 56 24.04 2.82 -3.63
C SER A 56 22.84 2.38 -4.48
N PRO A 57 22.63 1.07 -4.65
CA PRO A 57 21.58 0.56 -5.52
C PRO A 57 20.20 0.83 -4.92
N LEU A 58 19.21 1.07 -5.78
CA LEU A 58 17.82 1.21 -5.36
C LEU A 58 17.33 -0.08 -4.66
N PRO A 59 16.57 0.02 -3.54
CA PRO A 59 16.04 -1.17 -2.88
C PRO A 59 15.00 -1.86 -3.76
N LEU A 60 14.97 -3.20 -3.77
CA LEU A 60 14.04 -4.00 -4.57
C LEU A 60 12.62 -4.01 -3.98
N PRO A 61 11.55 -4.11 -4.79
CA PRO A 61 11.56 -4.28 -6.24
C PRO A 61 11.83 -2.98 -7.00
N VAL A 62 12.30 -3.13 -8.23
CA VAL A 62 12.58 -2.08 -9.22
C VAL A 62 11.85 -2.41 -10.51
N LYS A 63 11.47 -1.39 -11.28
CA LYS A 63 10.86 -1.55 -12.60
C LYS A 63 11.98 -1.65 -13.64
N MET A 64 11.93 -2.67 -14.49
CA MET A 64 12.82 -2.83 -15.64
C MET A 64 12.00 -2.70 -16.92
N GLU A 65 12.33 -1.72 -17.75
CA GLU A 65 11.74 -1.55 -19.08
C GLU A 65 12.70 -2.08 -20.13
N THR A 66 12.26 -3.03 -20.96
CA THR A 66 13.09 -3.66 -21.99
C THR A 66 13.59 -2.63 -23.00
N VAL A 67 14.88 -2.66 -23.33
CA VAL A 67 15.47 -1.80 -24.36
C VAL A 67 16.06 -2.68 -25.47
N PRO A 68 15.36 -2.89 -26.59
CA PRO A 68 15.81 -3.80 -27.66
C PRO A 68 17.21 -3.48 -28.21
N ALA A 69 17.55 -2.19 -28.33
CA ALA A 69 18.87 -1.79 -28.79
C ALA A 69 20.00 -2.17 -27.82
N LEU A 70 19.72 -2.18 -26.51
CA LEU A 70 20.67 -2.63 -25.49
C LEU A 70 20.80 -4.16 -25.53
N GLU A 71 19.69 -4.87 -25.65
CA GLU A 71 19.64 -6.33 -25.82
C GLU A 71 20.44 -6.78 -27.05
N GLN A 72 20.23 -6.17 -28.22
CA GLN A 72 20.97 -6.46 -29.45
C GLN A 72 22.48 -6.29 -29.29
N LYS A 73 22.92 -5.37 -28.44
CA LYS A 73 24.34 -5.12 -28.18
C LYS A 73 24.95 -6.11 -27.19
N ILE A 74 24.16 -6.61 -26.24
CA ILE A 74 24.64 -7.49 -25.16
C ILE A 74 24.48 -8.98 -25.52
N SER A 75 23.45 -9.36 -26.27
CA SER A 75 23.17 -10.76 -26.59
C SER A 75 24.33 -11.53 -27.23
N PRO A 76 25.20 -10.92 -28.09
CA PRO A 76 26.39 -11.62 -28.59
C PRO A 76 27.41 -11.98 -27.50
N LEU A 77 27.35 -11.32 -26.34
CA LEU A 77 28.26 -11.52 -25.20
C LEU A 77 27.76 -12.60 -24.21
N TYR A 78 26.54 -13.14 -24.39
CA TYR A 78 25.97 -14.15 -23.49
C TYR A 78 26.85 -15.39 -23.29
N PRO A 79 27.49 -15.99 -24.32
CA PRO A 79 28.39 -17.11 -24.12
C PRO A 79 29.58 -16.79 -23.19
N GLU A 80 30.15 -15.58 -23.33
CA GLU A 80 31.26 -15.13 -22.48
C GLU A 80 30.81 -14.85 -21.05
N ILE A 81 29.61 -14.28 -20.87
CA ILE A 81 29.00 -14.06 -19.55
C ILE A 81 28.76 -15.40 -18.85
N LEU A 82 28.21 -16.40 -19.54
CA LEU A 82 28.06 -17.76 -19.01
C LEU A 82 29.42 -18.38 -18.66
N ALA A 83 30.45 -18.17 -19.48
CA ALA A 83 31.80 -18.64 -19.18
C ALA A 83 32.42 -17.94 -17.96
N ILE A 84 32.14 -16.65 -17.73
CA ILE A 84 32.49 -15.94 -16.49
C ILE A 84 31.78 -16.60 -15.31
N MET A 85 30.47 -16.83 -15.40
CA MET A 85 29.70 -17.45 -14.31
C MET A 85 30.23 -18.84 -13.94
N ARG A 86 30.49 -19.71 -14.92
CA ARG A 86 31.07 -21.05 -14.69
C ARG A 86 32.44 -20.99 -14.03
N ARG A 87 33.32 -20.06 -14.43
CA ARG A 87 34.65 -19.87 -13.80
C ARG A 87 34.58 -19.50 -12.32
N HIS A 88 33.47 -18.92 -11.88
CA HIS A 88 33.21 -18.58 -10.47
C HIS A 88 32.30 -19.58 -9.77
N ASN A 89 32.16 -20.80 -10.33
CA ASN A 89 31.31 -21.87 -9.81
C ASN A 89 29.82 -21.48 -9.69
N LEU A 90 29.34 -20.55 -10.52
CA LEU A 90 27.91 -20.26 -10.68
C LEU A 90 27.36 -21.00 -11.90
N ASP A 91 27.33 -22.33 -11.83
CA ASP A 91 26.68 -23.18 -12.85
C ASP A 91 25.22 -23.41 -12.48
N VAL A 92 24.42 -22.35 -12.58
CA VAL A 92 23.00 -22.35 -12.23
C VAL A 92 22.19 -21.79 -13.38
N ASN A 93 20.94 -22.22 -13.50
CA ASN A 93 20.01 -21.62 -14.43
C ASN A 93 19.88 -20.12 -14.13
N SER A 94 20.15 -19.31 -15.15
CA SER A 94 20.12 -17.86 -15.06
C SER A 94 19.32 -17.27 -16.21
N THR A 95 18.53 -16.26 -15.91
CA THR A 95 17.88 -15.43 -16.93
C THR A 95 18.63 -14.11 -17.05
N PHE A 96 18.76 -13.62 -18.28
CA PHE A 96 19.37 -12.35 -18.58
C PHE A 96 18.30 -11.33 -18.92
N GLN A 97 18.42 -10.13 -18.38
CA GLN A 97 17.51 -9.02 -18.63
C GLN A 97 18.30 -7.77 -18.94
N CYS A 98 18.01 -7.14 -20.08
CA CYS A 98 18.58 -5.85 -20.47
C CYS A 98 17.49 -4.78 -20.53
N GLY A 99 17.69 -3.66 -19.85
CA GLY A 99 16.67 -2.61 -19.86
C GLY A 99 17.08 -1.33 -19.16
N LYS A 100 16.10 -0.44 -19.03
CA LYS A 100 16.16 0.74 -18.17
C LYS A 100 15.56 0.40 -16.83
N LEU A 101 16.38 0.46 -15.78
CA LEU A 101 15.96 0.24 -14.40
C LEU A 101 15.56 1.59 -13.79
N SER A 102 14.37 1.64 -13.23
CA SER A 102 13.85 2.77 -12.45
C SER A 102 13.04 2.29 -11.25
N LYS A 103 12.74 3.20 -10.33
CA LYS A 103 11.85 2.96 -9.20
C LYS A 103 10.94 4.19 -9.01
N PRO A 104 9.79 4.21 -9.70
CA PRO A 104 8.84 5.31 -9.59
C PRO A 104 8.48 5.63 -8.14
N ASN A 105 8.33 6.91 -7.81
CA ASN A 105 7.96 7.41 -6.47
C ASN A 105 9.01 7.13 -5.37
N TYR A 106 10.23 6.73 -5.73
CA TYR A 106 11.36 6.65 -4.81
C TYR A 106 12.31 7.82 -5.09
N PRO A 107 12.85 8.52 -4.08
CA PRO A 107 13.80 9.61 -4.31
C PRO A 107 14.98 9.15 -5.16
N ARG A 108 15.23 9.85 -6.28
CA ARG A 108 16.23 9.51 -7.33
C ARG A 108 15.95 8.22 -8.12
N GLY A 109 14.82 7.56 -7.87
CA GLY A 109 14.41 6.35 -8.56
C GLY A 109 13.74 6.61 -9.92
N ASP A 110 13.20 7.81 -10.14
CA ASP A 110 12.51 8.13 -11.40
C ASP A 110 13.44 8.26 -12.61
N VAL A 111 14.74 8.47 -12.39
CA VAL A 111 15.74 8.61 -13.46
C VAL A 111 16.15 7.21 -13.97
N PRO A 112 15.69 6.76 -15.14
CA PRO A 112 15.98 5.41 -15.60
C PRO A 112 17.44 5.29 -16.03
N SER A 113 18.08 4.19 -15.65
CA SER A 113 19.48 3.91 -16.01
C SER A 113 19.59 2.61 -16.78
N ASN A 114 20.52 2.50 -17.73
CA ASN A 114 20.76 1.24 -18.44
C ASN A 114 21.34 0.19 -17.50
N PHE A 115 20.69 -0.97 -17.43
CA PHE A 115 21.08 -2.10 -16.60
C PHE A 115 21.07 -3.41 -17.40
N PHE A 116 22.01 -4.26 -17.04
CA PHE A 116 22.05 -5.67 -17.35
C PHE A 116 21.93 -6.46 -16.05
N SER A 117 20.88 -7.27 -15.92
CA SER A 117 20.63 -8.07 -14.73
C SER A 117 20.75 -9.57 -15.05
N VAL A 118 21.54 -10.26 -14.23
CA VAL A 118 21.67 -11.73 -14.22
C VAL A 118 20.85 -12.24 -13.04
N CYS A 119 19.69 -12.81 -13.33
CA CYS A 119 18.77 -13.36 -12.35
C CYS A 119 19.01 -14.87 -12.19
N LEU A 120 19.55 -15.27 -11.05
CA LEU A 120 19.81 -16.67 -10.70
C LEU A 120 18.51 -17.32 -10.19
N ASP A 121 18.13 -18.46 -10.77
CA ASP A 121 16.98 -19.27 -10.30
C ASP A 121 17.36 -20.28 -9.20
N ASN A 122 18.54 -20.11 -8.58
CA ASN A 122 18.99 -21.00 -7.53
C ASN A 122 18.27 -20.73 -6.20
N SER A 123 17.94 -21.81 -5.50
CA SER A 123 17.43 -21.79 -4.12
C SER A 123 18.47 -22.18 -3.07
N ASP A 124 19.66 -22.62 -3.49
CA ASP A 124 20.75 -22.97 -2.59
C ASP A 124 21.29 -21.70 -1.89
N PRO A 125 21.19 -21.59 -0.55
CA PRO A 125 21.74 -20.47 0.19
C PRO A 125 23.27 -20.35 0.11
N ASN A 126 23.98 -21.37 -0.40
CA ASN A 126 25.44 -21.46 -0.44
C ASN A 126 26.11 -20.90 -1.70
N ILE A 127 25.45 -19.99 -2.41
CA ILE A 127 26.04 -19.41 -3.62
C ILE A 127 27.45 -18.81 -3.37
N PRO A 128 28.38 -18.99 -4.32
CA PRO A 128 29.62 -18.22 -4.38
C PRO A 128 29.38 -16.70 -4.29
N PRO A 129 30.39 -15.93 -3.85
CA PRO A 129 30.31 -14.47 -3.87
C PRO A 129 29.96 -13.92 -5.25
N LEU A 130 28.94 -13.06 -5.32
CA LEU A 130 28.45 -12.51 -6.60
C LEU A 130 29.29 -11.33 -7.12
N GLY A 131 30.04 -10.67 -6.24
CA GLY A 131 30.89 -9.51 -6.59
C GLY A 131 31.90 -9.77 -7.70
N PRO A 132 32.76 -10.81 -7.59
CA PRO A 132 33.75 -11.15 -8.61
C PRO A 132 33.16 -11.42 -10.00
N VAL A 133 31.97 -12.02 -10.05
CA VAL A 133 31.24 -12.28 -11.30
C VAL A 133 30.78 -10.96 -11.92
N LYS A 134 30.09 -10.13 -11.13
CA LYS A 134 29.65 -8.79 -11.54
C LYS A 134 30.83 -7.96 -12.05
N ASP A 135 31.97 -7.92 -11.35
CA ASP A 135 33.14 -7.13 -11.75
C ASP A 135 33.75 -7.60 -13.09
N GLN A 136 33.79 -8.91 -13.34
CA GLN A 136 34.27 -9.44 -14.64
C GLN A 136 33.31 -9.12 -15.78
N ILE A 137 31.99 -9.16 -15.55
CA ILE A 137 31.00 -8.74 -16.55
C ILE A 137 31.13 -7.23 -16.83
N VAL A 138 31.32 -6.40 -15.79
CA VAL A 138 31.59 -4.96 -15.98
C VAL A 138 32.85 -4.74 -16.81
N LYS A 139 33.92 -5.51 -16.57
CA LYS A 139 35.15 -5.45 -17.38
C LYS A 139 34.88 -5.83 -18.84
N LEU A 140 34.12 -6.90 -19.07
CA LEU A 140 33.70 -7.34 -20.40
C LEU A 140 32.92 -6.26 -21.14
N PHE A 141 31.98 -5.60 -20.45
CA PHE A 141 31.19 -4.50 -21.03
C PHE A 141 32.05 -3.30 -21.40
N ARG A 142 33.05 -2.96 -20.59
CA ARG A 142 34.02 -1.89 -20.92
C ARG A 142 34.82 -2.23 -22.18
N GLN A 143 35.28 -3.48 -22.32
CA GLN A 143 36.02 -3.93 -23.51
C GLN A 143 35.18 -3.80 -24.79
N HIS A 144 33.88 -4.07 -24.70
CA HIS A 144 32.92 -3.99 -25.80
C HIS A 144 32.20 -2.63 -25.91
N LYS A 145 32.65 -1.62 -25.15
CA LYS A 145 32.05 -0.27 -25.12
C LYS A 145 30.53 -0.28 -24.86
N VAL A 146 30.06 -1.22 -24.03
CA VAL A 146 28.65 -1.30 -23.58
C VAL A 146 28.49 -0.37 -22.37
N ASN A 147 27.64 0.65 -22.49
CA ASN A 147 27.33 1.56 -21.40
C ASN A 147 26.09 1.07 -20.63
N SER A 148 26.33 0.15 -19.68
CA SER A 148 25.28 -0.44 -18.83
C SER A 148 25.86 -0.79 -17.46
N HIS A 149 25.06 -0.60 -16.42
CA HIS A 149 25.34 -1.16 -15.10
C HIS A 149 25.09 -2.66 -15.09
N VAL A 150 25.76 -3.37 -14.19
CA VAL A 150 25.62 -4.83 -14.03
C VAL A 150 25.06 -5.13 -12.65
N GLU A 151 24.04 -5.98 -12.62
CA GLU A 151 23.47 -6.58 -11.42
C GLU A 151 23.51 -8.11 -11.55
N VAL A 152 23.95 -8.80 -10.50
CA VAL A 152 23.81 -10.25 -10.36
C VAL A 152 23.02 -10.51 -9.10
N ILE A 153 21.90 -11.21 -9.21
CA ILE A 153 20.93 -11.36 -8.12
C ILE A 153 20.35 -12.77 -8.07
N SER A 154 20.20 -13.35 -6.88
CA SER A 154 19.34 -14.51 -6.66
C SER A 154 17.92 -14.05 -6.36
N GLY A 155 17.01 -14.29 -7.31
CA GLY A 155 15.62 -13.83 -7.20
C GLY A 155 14.88 -14.42 -6.00
N ARG A 156 15.25 -15.62 -5.55
CA ARG A 156 14.60 -16.36 -4.44
C ARG A 156 15.20 -16.05 -3.06
N LEU A 157 16.48 -15.66 -3.00
CA LEU A 157 17.21 -15.49 -1.74
C LEU A 157 17.40 -14.03 -1.35
N CYS A 158 17.37 -13.11 -2.33
CA CYS A 158 17.47 -11.69 -2.06
C CYS A 158 16.35 -11.22 -1.14
N HIS A 159 16.68 -10.38 -0.18
CA HIS A 159 15.75 -9.86 0.80
C HIS A 159 14.68 -8.99 0.13
N ARG A 160 13.43 -9.43 0.30
CA ARG A 160 12.23 -8.65 -0.02
C ARG A 160 11.34 -8.72 1.22
N PRO A 161 11.56 -7.83 2.20
CA PRO A 161 10.86 -7.90 3.47
C PRO A 161 9.36 -7.77 3.22
N SER A 162 8.61 -8.79 3.64
CA SER A 162 7.17 -8.70 3.85
C SER A 162 6.93 -8.78 5.36
N VAL A 163 5.93 -8.05 5.84
CA VAL A 163 5.56 -8.03 7.26
C VAL A 163 4.30 -8.85 7.46
N TYR A 164 4.23 -9.52 8.58
CA TYR A 164 3.12 -10.36 8.99
C TYR A 164 2.71 -9.96 10.40
N PHE A 165 1.45 -10.21 10.70
CA PHE A 165 0.90 -10.03 12.03
C PHE A 165 1.79 -10.66 13.11
N ILE A 166 1.99 -9.92 14.21
CA ILE A 166 2.56 -10.44 15.44
C ILE A 166 1.56 -10.27 16.58
N ALA A 167 1.35 -11.34 17.36
CA ALA A 167 0.38 -11.33 18.45
C ALA A 167 0.80 -10.38 19.57
N SER A 168 -0.17 -9.73 20.22
CA SER A 168 0.05 -8.85 21.37
C SER A 168 0.69 -9.58 22.56
N THR A 169 0.47 -10.90 22.65
CA THR A 169 1.06 -11.78 23.68
C THR A 169 2.48 -12.24 23.35
N HIS A 170 3.03 -11.89 22.19
CA HIS A 170 4.37 -12.31 21.80
C HIS A 170 5.43 -11.64 22.70
N PRO A 171 6.48 -12.35 23.16
CA PRO A 171 7.49 -11.78 24.06
C PRO A 171 8.12 -10.47 23.56
N LEU A 172 8.46 -10.38 22.26
CA LEU A 172 8.95 -9.15 21.63
C LEU A 172 7.98 -7.96 21.78
N VAL A 173 6.67 -8.20 21.66
CA VAL A 173 5.66 -7.13 21.78
C VAL A 173 5.58 -6.65 23.23
N ILE A 174 5.59 -7.57 24.20
CA ILE A 174 5.60 -7.22 25.62
C ILE A 174 6.86 -6.42 25.99
N ALA A 175 8.04 -6.83 25.49
CA ALA A 175 9.29 -6.13 25.69
C ALA A 175 9.26 -4.73 25.04
N TYR A 176 8.75 -4.64 23.80
CA TYR A 176 8.57 -3.39 23.08
C TYR A 176 7.65 -2.43 23.83
N GLU A 177 6.49 -2.86 24.32
CA GLU A 177 5.54 -1.99 25.03
C GLU A 177 6.15 -1.34 26.28
N ARG A 178 7.10 -2.03 26.94
CA ARG A 178 7.84 -1.50 28.10
C ARG A 178 8.90 -0.47 27.73
N THR A 179 9.49 -0.57 26.54
CA THR A 179 10.70 0.17 26.16
C THR A 179 10.48 1.16 25.00
N LYS A 180 9.32 1.12 24.34
CA LYS A 180 9.02 1.89 23.12
C LYS A 180 9.30 3.39 23.25
N ARG A 181 9.04 3.99 24.42
CA ARG A 181 9.34 5.41 24.67
C ARG A 181 10.85 5.70 24.61
N ASN A 182 11.67 4.87 25.26
CA ASN A 182 13.12 4.99 25.22
C ASN A 182 13.67 4.78 23.79
N ILE A 183 13.07 3.85 23.04
CA ILE A 183 13.43 3.61 21.63
C ILE A 183 13.08 4.85 20.78
N VAL A 184 11.91 5.46 20.98
CA VAL A 184 11.51 6.69 20.28
C VAL A 184 12.44 7.86 20.61
N GLU A 185 12.81 8.03 21.88
CA GLU A 185 13.78 9.05 22.31
C GLU A 185 15.15 8.82 21.64
N LEU A 186 15.61 7.57 21.58
CA LEU A 186 16.83 7.18 20.87
C LEU A 186 16.75 7.53 19.38
N LEU A 187 15.65 7.15 18.70
CA LEU A 187 15.45 7.46 17.28
C LEU A 187 15.43 8.98 17.03
N ASN A 188 14.73 9.75 17.87
CA ASN A 188 14.69 11.20 17.77
C ASN A 188 16.08 11.83 17.99
N ARG A 189 16.89 11.28 18.90
CA ARG A 189 18.25 11.77 19.14
C ARG A 189 19.20 11.44 17.99
N THR A 190 19.10 10.24 17.42
CA THR A 190 20.06 9.76 16.43
C THR A 190 19.72 10.17 15.00
N ILE A 191 18.44 10.05 14.60
CA ILE A 191 17.98 10.32 13.23
C ILE A 191 16.84 11.35 13.18
N GLY A 192 16.56 12.05 14.28
CA GLY A 192 15.70 13.23 14.27
C GLY A 192 14.30 12.98 13.69
N ASN A 193 13.95 13.75 12.66
CA ASN A 193 12.66 13.67 11.96
C ASN A 193 12.68 12.74 10.76
N GLU A 194 13.70 11.91 10.59
CA GLU A 194 13.87 11.05 9.41
C GLU A 194 13.13 9.70 9.56
N TRP A 195 12.79 9.26 10.77
CA TRP A 195 11.99 8.04 10.94
C TRP A 195 10.49 8.32 10.79
N ARG A 196 9.74 7.32 10.34
CA ARG A 196 8.31 7.42 9.97
C ARG A 196 7.43 6.43 10.75
N LEU A 197 7.94 5.24 11.05
CA LEU A 197 7.20 4.21 11.77
C LEU A 197 8.13 3.38 12.65
N LEU A 198 7.66 2.99 13.83
CA LEU A 198 8.30 2.03 14.73
C LEU A 198 7.23 1.03 15.21
N CYS A 199 7.39 -0.25 14.86
CA CYS A 199 6.45 -1.29 15.30
C CYS A 199 7.06 -2.71 15.18
N PRO A 200 6.74 -3.63 16.11
CA PRO A 200 7.03 -5.05 15.97
C PRO A 200 6.18 -5.71 14.86
N PHE A 201 6.81 -6.61 14.10
CA PHE A 201 6.16 -7.49 13.13
C PHE A 201 6.81 -8.87 13.11
N ASN A 202 6.16 -9.83 12.48
CA ASN A 202 6.85 -11.00 11.94
C ASN A 202 7.37 -10.63 10.54
N VAL A 203 8.67 -10.67 10.28
CA VAL A 203 9.28 -10.27 9.00
C VAL A 203 9.86 -11.48 8.28
N GLY A 204 9.51 -11.67 7.01
CA GLY A 204 9.97 -12.80 6.22
C GLY A 204 9.63 -12.69 4.73
N SER A 205 10.01 -13.71 3.95
CA SER A 205 9.57 -13.84 2.55
C SER A 205 8.21 -14.53 2.42
N THR A 206 7.84 -15.34 3.41
CA THR A 206 6.52 -15.97 3.58
C THR A 206 6.17 -15.95 5.05
N GLY A 207 4.88 -16.04 5.40
CA GLY A 207 4.44 -16.03 6.79
C GLY A 207 5.05 -17.18 7.60
N ALA A 208 5.21 -18.36 6.99
CA ALA A 208 5.83 -19.53 7.61
C ALA A 208 7.34 -19.36 7.90
N LYS A 209 8.02 -18.47 7.16
CA LYS A 209 9.44 -18.15 7.34
C LYS A 209 9.65 -16.82 8.08
N ALA A 210 8.55 -16.15 8.44
CA ALA A 210 8.59 -14.87 9.12
C ALA A 210 9.01 -15.05 10.58
N GLN A 211 9.69 -14.02 11.10
CA GLN A 211 10.31 -14.05 12.42
C GLN A 211 10.12 -12.71 13.12
N PRO A 212 10.03 -12.69 14.45
CA PRO A 212 9.81 -11.47 15.20
C PRO A 212 10.94 -10.46 14.96
N MET A 213 10.59 -9.25 14.52
CA MET A 213 11.52 -8.14 14.35
C MET A 213 10.84 -6.82 14.70
N ILE A 214 11.62 -5.83 15.12
CA ILE A 214 11.18 -4.44 15.16
C ILE A 214 11.49 -3.81 13.81
N VAL A 215 10.47 -3.28 13.15
CA VAL A 215 10.64 -2.53 11.90
C VAL A 215 10.65 -1.04 12.23
N VAL A 216 11.66 -0.36 11.71
CA VAL A 216 11.76 1.09 11.70
C VAL A 216 11.71 1.56 10.25
N LEU A 217 10.67 2.30 9.89
CA LEU A 217 10.63 2.98 8.59
C LEU A 217 11.35 4.31 8.68
N VAL A 218 12.17 4.58 7.67
CA VAL A 218 13.03 5.75 7.62
C VAL A 218 12.94 6.39 6.24
N GLU A 219 13.14 7.70 6.17
CA GLU A 219 13.22 8.38 4.88
C GLU A 219 14.35 7.80 4.02
N PRO A 220 14.12 7.64 2.70
CA PRO A 220 15.18 7.23 1.78
C PRO A 220 16.39 8.15 1.88
N TRP A 221 17.59 7.58 1.73
CA TRP A 221 18.87 8.29 1.76
C TRP A 221 19.27 8.96 3.09
N THR A 222 18.49 8.79 4.16
CA THR A 222 18.95 9.17 5.51
C THR A 222 20.31 8.53 5.79
N ARG A 223 21.20 9.26 6.46
CA ARG A 223 22.54 8.80 6.83
C ARG A 223 22.64 8.64 8.34
N ALA A 224 23.13 7.50 8.79
CA ALA A 224 23.35 7.21 10.21
C ALA A 224 24.38 6.10 10.38
N ASN A 225 24.85 5.91 11.61
CA ASN A 225 25.50 4.68 12.02
C ASN A 225 24.43 3.63 12.35
N TRP A 226 23.96 2.91 11.34
CA TRP A 226 22.86 1.94 11.46
C TRP A 226 23.22 0.76 12.36
N PHE A 227 24.49 0.34 12.35
CA PHE A 227 25.00 -0.71 13.22
C PHE A 227 24.85 -0.32 14.69
N GLU A 228 25.35 0.86 15.07
CA GLU A 228 25.27 1.37 16.45
C GLU A 228 23.81 1.62 16.87
N LEU A 229 22.99 2.22 15.98
CA LEU A 229 21.58 2.44 16.28
C LEU A 229 20.84 1.11 16.53
N ARG A 230 21.07 0.09 15.70
CA ARG A 230 20.52 -1.26 15.91
C ARG A 230 20.95 -1.83 17.25
N ALA A 231 22.25 -1.79 17.57
CA ALA A 231 22.79 -2.32 18.82
C ALA A 231 22.17 -1.62 20.05
N HIS A 232 22.01 -0.29 19.99
CA HIS A 232 21.35 0.47 21.06
C HIS A 232 19.87 0.10 21.23
N ILE A 233 19.11 -0.11 20.15
CA ILE A 233 17.71 -0.57 20.25
C ILE A 233 17.67 -1.98 20.87
N MET A 234 18.53 -2.89 20.43
CA MET A 234 18.62 -4.23 21.00
C MET A 234 18.97 -4.19 22.50
N TYR A 235 19.88 -3.31 22.90
CA TYR A 235 20.25 -3.10 24.30
C TYR A 235 19.05 -2.65 25.17
N GLN A 236 18.17 -1.78 24.65
CA GLN A 236 16.97 -1.38 25.37
C GLN A 236 16.02 -2.57 25.64
N LEU A 237 16.01 -3.58 24.77
CA LEU A 237 15.11 -4.74 24.86
C LEU A 237 15.71 -5.93 25.62
N ALA A 238 17.04 -6.02 25.69
CA ALA A 238 17.75 -7.12 26.35
C ALA A 238 17.31 -7.41 27.81
N PRO A 239 16.91 -6.42 28.64
CA PRO A 239 16.39 -6.70 29.99
C PRO A 239 15.07 -7.48 30.01
N HIS A 240 14.39 -7.63 28.88
CA HIS A 240 13.05 -8.22 28.80
C HIS A 240 12.96 -9.42 27.87
N MET A 241 13.98 -9.68 27.05
CA MET A 241 14.00 -10.81 26.13
C MET A 241 15.43 -11.12 25.64
N SER A 242 15.66 -12.36 25.21
CA SER A 242 16.93 -12.75 24.60
C SER A 242 17.16 -12.01 23.28
N THR A 243 18.37 -11.49 23.08
CA THR A 243 18.79 -10.81 21.84
C THR A 243 18.91 -11.76 20.65
N ASP A 244 18.87 -13.07 20.87
CA ASP A 244 18.86 -14.08 19.81
C ASP A 244 17.46 -14.34 19.23
N ASP A 245 16.40 -13.92 19.93
CA ASP A 245 15.02 -14.22 19.56
C ASP A 245 14.38 -13.19 18.60
N PHE A 246 15.06 -12.08 18.35
CA PHE A 246 14.57 -11.01 17.48
C PHE A 246 15.71 -10.30 16.72
N ASP A 247 15.32 -9.38 15.83
CA ASP A 247 16.23 -8.48 15.15
C ASP A 247 15.56 -7.11 14.91
N ILE A 248 16.34 -6.13 14.46
CA ILE A 248 15.87 -4.81 14.04
C ILE A 248 16.04 -4.68 12.53
N GLU A 249 15.00 -4.18 11.86
CA GLU A 249 14.99 -3.97 10.42
C GLU A 249 14.73 -2.49 10.12
N PHE A 250 15.71 -1.83 9.49
CA PHE A 250 15.54 -0.48 8.95
C PHE A 250 15.13 -0.56 7.49
N LEU A 251 13.98 -0.01 7.16
CA LEU A 251 13.44 -0.01 5.80
C LEU A 251 13.17 1.42 5.35
N PRO A 252 13.44 1.77 4.09
CA PRO A 252 12.98 3.04 3.55
C PRO A 252 11.46 3.05 3.57
N GLY A 253 10.82 4.21 3.66
CA GLY A 253 9.38 4.26 3.57
C GLY A 253 8.79 5.57 4.06
N ASP A 254 7.50 5.74 3.81
CA ASP A 254 6.76 6.92 4.24
C ASP A 254 5.34 6.53 4.70
N LEU A 255 4.62 7.48 5.28
CA LEU A 255 3.21 7.35 5.58
C LEU A 255 2.40 8.05 4.48
N SER A 256 1.32 7.42 4.00
CA SER A 256 0.40 8.02 3.04
C SER A 256 -0.98 8.22 3.62
N PHE A 257 -1.59 9.30 3.14
CA PHE A 257 -2.97 9.62 3.37
C PHE A 257 -3.96 9.02 2.36
N LEU A 258 -3.46 8.16 1.48
CA LEU A 258 -4.19 7.41 0.48
C LEU A 258 -4.99 8.31 -0.48
N ILE A 259 -4.33 9.27 -1.15
CA ILE A 259 -4.95 10.17 -2.12
C ILE A 259 -4.38 9.86 -3.51
N ASN A 260 -5.22 9.52 -4.49
CA ASN A 260 -4.78 9.13 -5.83
C ASN A 260 -5.68 9.68 -6.96
N GLY A 261 -5.18 9.55 -8.20
CA GLY A 261 -5.90 9.84 -9.44
C GLY A 261 -7.05 8.86 -9.75
N GLY A 262 -7.62 9.00 -10.94
CA GLY A 262 -8.82 8.27 -11.37
C GLY A 262 -8.63 6.77 -11.52
N GLN A 263 -9.68 6.02 -11.20
CA GLN A 263 -9.78 4.58 -11.37
C GLN A 263 -11.06 4.18 -12.11
N SER A 264 -10.98 3.17 -12.97
CA SER A 264 -12.16 2.55 -13.57
C SER A 264 -12.99 1.78 -12.55
N PHE A 265 -14.31 1.88 -12.69
CA PHE A 265 -15.32 1.16 -11.91
C PHE A 265 -16.16 0.20 -12.77
N ASP A 266 -15.70 -0.11 -13.99
CA ASP A 266 -16.42 -0.96 -14.95
C ASP A 266 -16.79 -2.34 -14.36
N ASP A 267 -15.92 -2.94 -13.57
CA ASP A 267 -16.14 -4.25 -12.95
C ASP A 267 -17.05 -4.22 -11.71
N ARG A 268 -17.35 -3.02 -11.19
CA ARG A 268 -17.98 -2.82 -9.86
C ARG A 268 -19.30 -2.07 -9.90
N LEU A 269 -19.63 -1.45 -11.02
CA LEU A 269 -20.90 -0.76 -11.21
C LEU A 269 -22.06 -1.75 -11.24
N THR A 270 -23.05 -1.51 -10.39
CA THR A 270 -24.33 -2.23 -10.49
C THR A 270 -25.13 -1.66 -11.66
N PRO A 271 -26.08 -2.41 -12.25
CA PRO A 271 -26.91 -1.93 -13.36
C PRO A 271 -27.64 -0.61 -13.07
N ASN A 272 -27.94 -0.33 -11.80
CA ASN A 272 -28.65 0.89 -11.39
C ASN A 272 -27.70 1.99 -10.89
N ALA A 273 -26.37 1.80 -10.96
CA ALA A 273 -25.37 2.78 -10.52
C ALA A 273 -25.50 3.23 -9.05
N ILE A 274 -26.18 2.43 -8.25
CA ILE A 274 -26.62 2.78 -6.91
C ILE A 274 -25.41 2.82 -5.94
N PRO A 275 -25.09 3.96 -5.29
CA PRO A 275 -23.94 4.05 -4.38
C PRO A 275 -24.03 3.08 -3.19
N ARG A 276 -22.92 2.41 -2.88
CA ARG A 276 -22.78 1.44 -1.79
C ARG A 276 -21.41 1.56 -1.10
N MET A 277 -21.24 0.88 0.03
CA MET A 277 -19.94 0.81 0.71
C MET A 277 -18.82 0.39 -0.25
N GLY A 278 -17.69 1.09 -0.20
CA GLY A 278 -16.56 0.87 -1.08
C GLY A 278 -16.61 1.62 -2.41
N TYR A 279 -17.69 2.34 -2.71
CA TYR A 279 -17.76 3.16 -3.93
C TYR A 279 -16.96 4.44 -3.82
N SER A 280 -16.60 4.97 -5.00
CA SER A 280 -15.97 6.27 -5.12
C SER A 280 -16.92 7.41 -4.77
N ILE A 281 -16.41 8.35 -3.97
CA ILE A 281 -17.02 9.65 -3.69
C ILE A 281 -15.98 10.76 -3.80
N GLY A 282 -16.42 11.95 -4.21
CA GLY A 282 -15.57 13.13 -4.35
C GLY A 282 -16.33 14.43 -4.13
N ILE A 283 -15.60 15.53 -4.00
CA ILE A 283 -16.20 16.86 -3.89
C ILE A 283 -16.59 17.32 -5.28
N ARG A 284 -17.81 17.82 -5.44
CA ARG A 284 -18.30 18.34 -6.71
C ARG A 284 -17.38 19.44 -7.25
N GLY A 285 -16.83 19.20 -8.44
CA GLY A 285 -15.97 20.15 -9.14
C GLY A 285 -14.49 20.09 -8.72
N ASP A 286 -14.13 19.23 -7.77
CA ASP A 286 -12.74 18.95 -7.41
C ASP A 286 -12.27 17.65 -8.09
N ASN A 287 -10.96 17.42 -8.07
CA ASN A 287 -10.33 16.19 -8.60
C ASN A 287 -9.97 15.19 -7.49
N ASN A 288 -10.55 15.35 -6.31
CA ASN A 288 -10.34 14.45 -5.19
C ASN A 288 -11.29 13.25 -5.25
N ALA A 289 -10.83 12.10 -4.76
CA ALA A 289 -11.63 10.89 -4.67
C ALA A 289 -11.24 10.07 -3.45
N GLY A 290 -12.23 9.47 -2.81
CA GLY A 290 -12.08 8.57 -1.67
C GLY A 290 -13.20 7.56 -1.61
N THR A 291 -13.28 6.82 -0.52
CA THR A 291 -14.22 5.73 -0.33
C THR A 291 -15.45 6.16 0.46
N LEU A 292 -16.63 5.75 -0.02
CA LEU A 292 -17.87 5.75 0.76
C LEU A 292 -17.78 4.63 1.80
N GLY A 293 -17.62 4.98 3.08
CA GLY A 293 -17.53 4.00 4.17
C GLY A 293 -18.82 3.21 4.33
N GLY A 294 -19.89 3.91 4.69
CA GLY A 294 -21.24 3.35 4.73
C GLY A 294 -22.30 4.36 5.14
N PHE A 295 -23.56 3.96 5.02
CA PHE A 295 -24.71 4.76 5.42
C PHE A 295 -24.88 4.75 6.94
N VAL A 296 -25.21 5.89 7.53
CA VAL A 296 -25.46 6.01 8.97
C VAL A 296 -26.63 6.95 9.25
N THR A 297 -27.31 6.73 10.36
CA THR A 297 -28.28 7.65 10.95
C THR A 297 -27.62 8.36 12.11
N LEU A 298 -27.54 9.68 12.06
CA LEU A 298 -27.03 10.53 13.14
C LEU A 298 -28.20 11.26 13.80
N THR A 299 -28.37 11.07 15.10
CA THR A 299 -29.34 11.79 15.91
C THR A 299 -28.58 12.76 16.82
N HIS A 300 -28.94 14.04 16.77
CA HIS A 300 -28.38 15.08 17.63
C HIS A 300 -29.51 15.96 18.15
N ASP A 301 -29.68 16.01 19.47
CA ASP A 301 -30.74 16.76 20.16
C ASP A 301 -32.13 16.51 19.53
N GLY A 302 -32.46 15.23 19.32
CA GLY A 302 -33.71 14.78 18.71
C GLY A 302 -33.81 14.97 17.19
N THR A 303 -32.87 15.67 16.55
CA THR A 303 -32.86 15.84 15.09
C THR A 303 -32.15 14.68 14.42
N VAL A 304 -32.91 13.90 13.63
CA VAL A 304 -32.42 12.77 12.87
C VAL A 304 -31.91 13.20 11.49
N ARG A 305 -30.68 12.83 11.16
CA ARG A 305 -30.03 13.06 9.87
C ARG A 305 -29.55 11.75 9.29
N ARG A 306 -29.91 11.48 8.04
CA ARG A 306 -29.45 10.32 7.28
C ARG A 306 -28.34 10.71 6.35
N GLY A 307 -27.26 9.95 6.36
CA GLY A 307 -26.01 10.34 5.75
C GLY A 307 -25.09 9.17 5.43
N ILE A 308 -23.88 9.53 5.03
CA ILE A 308 -22.75 8.61 4.93
C ILE A 308 -21.63 9.05 5.86
N LEU A 309 -20.85 8.09 6.32
CA LEU A 309 -19.60 8.30 7.06
C LEU A 309 -18.41 7.99 6.14
N THR A 310 -17.42 8.88 6.13
CA THR A 310 -16.13 8.75 5.43
C THR A 310 -15.07 9.53 6.22
N ASN A 311 -13.89 9.77 5.65
CA ASN A 311 -12.83 10.56 6.30
C ASN A 311 -12.94 12.04 5.96
N TYR A 312 -12.46 12.91 6.87
CA TYR A 312 -12.37 14.34 6.62
C TYR A 312 -11.56 14.66 5.37
N ARG A 313 -10.42 13.99 5.13
CA ARG A 313 -9.63 14.25 3.92
C ARG A 313 -10.34 13.96 2.60
N VAL A 314 -11.34 13.06 2.60
CA VAL A 314 -12.13 12.75 1.41
C VAL A 314 -13.09 13.89 1.08
N VAL A 315 -13.45 14.70 2.08
CA VAL A 315 -14.33 15.87 1.94
C VAL A 315 -13.60 17.20 2.11
N ARG A 316 -12.27 17.19 2.24
CA ARG A 316 -11.43 18.39 2.35
C ARG A 316 -11.21 18.99 0.95
N PRO A 317 -11.63 20.24 0.69
CA PRO A 317 -11.39 20.90 -0.59
C PRO A 317 -9.89 21.02 -0.91
N SER A 318 -9.54 20.94 -2.19
CA SER A 318 -8.17 21.16 -2.64
C SER A 318 -7.74 22.63 -2.47
N GLU A 319 -6.44 22.83 -2.24
CA GLU A 319 -5.82 24.16 -2.05
C GLU A 319 -5.70 24.96 -3.35
N SER A 320 -6.13 24.40 -4.47
CA SER A 320 -5.97 24.99 -5.81
C SER A 320 -6.75 26.28 -6.02
N SER A 321 -7.80 26.54 -5.22
CA SER A 321 -8.56 27.79 -5.24
C SER A 321 -8.08 28.75 -4.14
N ARG A 322 -7.57 29.92 -4.53
CA ARG A 322 -7.14 30.98 -3.59
C ARG A 322 -8.26 31.41 -2.63
N ASP A 323 -9.51 31.34 -3.08
CA ASP A 323 -10.69 31.73 -2.30
C ASP A 323 -10.97 30.76 -1.14
N ASN A 324 -10.37 29.56 -1.16
CA ASN A 324 -10.59 28.53 -0.15
C ASN A 324 -9.54 28.50 0.96
N ALA A 325 -8.44 29.25 0.87
CA ALA A 325 -7.31 29.09 1.81
C ALA A 325 -7.73 29.31 3.28
N GLN A 326 -8.49 30.37 3.57
CA GLN A 326 -8.98 30.64 4.93
C GLN A 326 -10.04 29.64 5.39
N LEU A 327 -10.92 29.20 4.48
CA LEU A 327 -11.92 28.17 4.76
C LEU A 327 -11.22 26.86 5.15
N ILE A 328 -10.26 26.41 4.33
CA ILE A 328 -9.48 25.19 4.55
C ILE A 328 -8.72 25.27 5.87
N LYS A 329 -8.06 26.40 6.15
CA LYS A 329 -7.35 26.59 7.42
C LYS A 329 -8.29 26.48 8.63
N ASN A 330 -9.46 27.12 8.57
CA ASN A 330 -10.45 27.05 9.64
C ASN A 330 -11.03 25.63 9.77
N LEU A 331 -11.27 24.95 8.65
CA LEU A 331 -11.82 23.60 8.62
C LEU A 331 -10.81 22.55 9.10
N ASP A 332 -9.53 22.68 8.72
CA ASP A 332 -8.43 21.85 9.21
C ASP A 332 -8.30 22.01 10.74
N ARG A 333 -8.37 23.26 11.22
CA ARG A 333 -8.16 23.61 12.62
C ARG A 333 -9.32 23.23 13.53
N TYR A 334 -10.54 23.51 13.10
CA TYR A 334 -11.73 23.42 13.97
C TYR A 334 -12.75 22.40 13.48
N GLY A 335 -12.56 21.77 12.34
CA GLY A 335 -13.58 20.91 11.74
C GLY A 335 -14.89 21.66 11.52
N SER A 336 -16.01 20.94 11.61
CA SER A 336 -17.35 21.55 11.64
C SER A 336 -18.28 20.84 12.62
N SER A 337 -19.06 21.64 13.33
CA SER A 337 -20.00 21.23 14.38
C SER A 337 -21.27 22.11 14.34
N PRO A 338 -22.33 21.79 15.11
CA PRO A 338 -23.50 22.67 15.21
C PRO A 338 -23.17 24.09 15.66
N THR A 339 -22.19 24.28 16.56
CA THR A 339 -21.76 25.59 17.06
C THR A 339 -20.81 26.32 16.11
N ARG A 340 -20.18 25.59 15.17
CA ARG A 340 -19.31 26.12 14.12
C ARG A 340 -19.67 25.49 12.77
N PRO A 341 -20.83 25.87 12.21
CA PRO A 341 -21.29 25.30 10.95
C PRO A 341 -20.39 25.73 9.79
N LEU A 342 -20.36 24.91 8.74
CA LEU A 342 -19.72 25.28 7.48
C LEU A 342 -20.39 26.50 6.86
N TYR A 343 -19.62 27.57 6.64
CA TYR A 343 -20.09 28.74 5.89
C TYR A 343 -20.23 28.46 4.39
N HIS A 344 -19.45 27.52 3.86
CA HIS A 344 -19.45 27.13 2.46
C HIS A 344 -19.98 25.70 2.32
N VAL A 345 -20.92 25.53 1.39
CA VAL A 345 -21.51 24.22 1.13
C VAL A 345 -20.51 23.37 0.34
N ILE A 346 -20.01 22.31 0.97
CA ILE A 346 -19.21 21.28 0.31
C ILE A 346 -20.18 20.18 -0.14
N ARG A 347 -20.43 20.10 -1.45
CA ARG A 347 -21.31 19.09 -2.04
C ARG A 347 -20.51 17.85 -2.44
N MET A 348 -21.02 16.68 -2.04
CA MET A 348 -20.42 15.40 -2.36
C MET A 348 -21.17 14.71 -3.49
N GLU A 349 -20.43 13.97 -4.31
CA GLU A 349 -20.96 13.28 -5.48
C GLU A 349 -20.41 11.85 -5.60
N SER A 350 -21.14 10.99 -6.32
CA SER A 350 -20.74 9.60 -6.59
C SER A 350 -21.16 9.18 -8.01
N LEU A 351 -20.30 8.58 -8.82
CA LEU A 351 -18.86 8.40 -8.59
C LEU A 351 -18.13 9.75 -8.48
N ALA A 352 -16.93 9.79 -7.88
CA ALA A 352 -16.10 10.98 -8.02
C ALA A 352 -15.83 11.25 -9.51
N ARG A 353 -15.78 12.52 -9.89
CA ARG A 353 -15.59 12.92 -11.30
C ARG A 353 -14.38 12.25 -11.96
N VAL A 354 -13.25 12.19 -11.26
CA VAL A 354 -12.01 11.60 -11.77
C VAL A 354 -12.16 10.09 -12.05
N ASP A 355 -12.98 9.38 -11.27
CA ASP A 355 -13.24 7.95 -11.43
C ASP A 355 -14.29 7.70 -12.51
N ARG A 356 -15.30 8.57 -12.62
CA ARG A 356 -16.24 8.56 -13.76
C ARG A 356 -15.48 8.73 -15.08
N ASP A 357 -14.60 9.74 -15.16
CA ASP A 357 -13.86 10.06 -16.38
C ASP A 357 -12.91 8.93 -16.76
N ALA A 358 -12.23 8.32 -15.77
CA ALA A 358 -11.41 7.13 -15.98
C ALA A 358 -12.24 5.92 -16.45
N THR A 359 -13.44 5.72 -15.89
CA THR A 359 -14.35 4.65 -16.31
C THR A 359 -14.85 4.86 -17.74
N LEU A 360 -15.24 6.09 -18.11
CA LEU A 360 -15.66 6.42 -19.47
C LEU A 360 -14.54 6.17 -20.49
N ALA A 361 -13.33 6.63 -20.18
CA ALA A 361 -12.15 6.41 -21.04
C ALA A 361 -11.85 4.91 -21.22
N TYR A 362 -11.97 4.11 -20.16
CA TYR A 362 -11.78 2.66 -20.24
C TYR A 362 -12.85 1.98 -21.11
N LEU A 363 -14.12 2.31 -20.90
CA LEU A 363 -15.24 1.75 -21.67
C LEU A 363 -15.14 2.14 -23.15
N GLU A 364 -14.77 3.38 -23.45
CA GLU A 364 -14.55 3.87 -24.81
C GLU A 364 -13.40 3.13 -25.50
N SER A 365 -12.24 3.04 -24.83
CA SER A 365 -11.10 2.27 -25.34
C SER A 365 -11.44 0.80 -25.60
N THR A 366 -12.27 0.19 -24.75
CA THR A 366 -12.71 -1.20 -24.91
C THR A 366 -13.66 -1.35 -26.09
N LEU A 367 -14.63 -0.44 -26.24
CA LEU A 367 -15.55 -0.42 -27.37
C LEU A 367 -14.82 -0.23 -28.70
N ASP A 368 -13.84 0.67 -28.74
CA ASP A 368 -13.06 0.93 -29.96
C ASP A 368 -12.20 -0.28 -30.35
N ALA A 369 -11.54 -0.93 -29.38
CA ALA A 369 -10.80 -2.17 -29.63
C ALA A 369 -11.73 -3.28 -30.17
N MET A 370 -12.94 -3.44 -29.60
CA MET A 370 -13.92 -4.41 -30.09
C MET A 370 -14.42 -4.08 -31.51
N ARG A 371 -14.63 -2.80 -31.82
CA ARG A 371 -15.03 -2.36 -33.17
C ARG A 371 -13.93 -2.64 -34.19
N GLU A 372 -12.68 -2.36 -33.85
CA GLU A 372 -11.53 -2.63 -34.72
C GLU A 372 -11.37 -4.13 -34.99
N GLU A 373 -11.43 -4.98 -33.95
CA GLU A 373 -11.38 -6.44 -34.11
C GLU A 373 -12.57 -6.98 -34.92
N LYS A 374 -13.79 -6.52 -34.62
CA LYS A 374 -14.99 -6.91 -35.38
C LYS A 374 -14.89 -6.49 -36.85
N SER A 375 -14.38 -5.29 -37.13
CA SER A 375 -14.13 -4.79 -38.49
C SER A 375 -13.10 -5.67 -39.22
N THR A 376 -11.98 -5.97 -38.55
CA THR A 376 -10.93 -6.86 -39.08
C THR A 376 -11.44 -8.25 -39.41
N LEU A 377 -12.27 -8.85 -38.55
CA LEU A 377 -12.88 -10.15 -38.81
C LEU A 377 -13.92 -10.10 -39.94
N SER A 378 -14.72 -9.02 -39.99
CA SER A 378 -15.71 -8.82 -41.05
C SER A 378 -15.06 -8.68 -42.43
N ALA A 379 -13.94 -7.97 -42.51
CA ALA A 379 -13.15 -7.86 -43.75
C ALA A 379 -12.63 -9.23 -44.23
N LYS A 380 -12.17 -10.09 -43.31
CA LYS A 380 -11.75 -11.47 -43.63
C LYS A 380 -12.89 -12.35 -44.13
N VAL A 381 -14.10 -12.16 -43.56
CA VAL A 381 -15.31 -12.85 -44.03
C VAL A 381 -15.66 -12.40 -45.46
N GLN A 382 -15.67 -11.08 -45.71
CA GLN A 382 -15.93 -10.52 -47.04
C GLN A 382 -14.89 -10.97 -48.07
N GLU A 383 -13.61 -11.01 -47.72
CA GLU A 383 -12.55 -11.51 -48.60
C GLU A 383 -12.76 -12.98 -48.98
N ALA A 384 -13.11 -13.83 -48.01
CA ALA A 384 -13.43 -15.24 -48.27
C ALA A 384 -14.63 -15.38 -49.23
N GLU A 385 -15.68 -14.58 -49.02
CA GLU A 385 -16.87 -14.57 -49.87
C GLU A 385 -16.53 -14.11 -51.30
N LEU A 386 -15.69 -13.08 -51.46
CA LEU A 386 -15.26 -12.55 -52.76
C LEU A 386 -14.51 -13.59 -53.61
N ILE A 387 -13.77 -14.50 -52.99
CA ILE A 387 -13.07 -15.60 -53.69
C ILE A 387 -13.93 -16.86 -53.82
N GLY A 388 -15.21 -16.80 -53.45
CA GLY A 388 -16.14 -17.95 -53.50
C GLY A 388 -15.90 -19.00 -52.42
N ALA A 389 -15.13 -18.68 -51.37
CA ALA A 389 -14.90 -19.56 -50.24
C ALA A 389 -15.98 -19.35 -49.16
N THR A 390 -16.45 -20.43 -48.54
CA THR A 390 -17.37 -20.34 -47.39
C THR A 390 -16.62 -19.80 -46.17
N PRO A 391 -17.10 -18.71 -45.52
CA PRO A 391 -16.49 -18.22 -44.28
C PRO A 391 -16.41 -19.28 -43.19
N LYS A 392 -15.31 -19.27 -42.43
CA LYS A 392 -15.15 -20.20 -41.31
C LYS A 392 -16.19 -19.88 -40.22
N PRO A 393 -16.99 -20.84 -39.73
CA PRO A 393 -18.02 -20.59 -38.71
C PRO A 393 -17.52 -19.84 -37.47
N ARG A 394 -16.30 -20.16 -37.00
CA ARG A 394 -15.66 -19.48 -35.86
C ARG A 394 -15.50 -17.96 -36.04
N LEU A 395 -15.32 -17.47 -37.28
CA LEU A 395 -15.22 -16.03 -37.54
C LEU A 395 -16.57 -15.35 -37.35
N LEU A 396 -17.64 -15.98 -37.84
CA LEU A 396 -19.01 -15.48 -37.69
C LEU A 396 -19.44 -15.50 -36.22
N GLU A 397 -19.13 -16.58 -35.50
CA GLU A 397 -19.32 -16.68 -34.04
C GLU A 397 -18.58 -15.56 -33.31
N SER A 398 -17.30 -15.32 -33.63
CA SER A 398 -16.52 -14.25 -33.01
C SER A 398 -17.10 -12.84 -33.29
N ILE A 399 -17.58 -12.58 -34.51
CA ILE A 399 -18.24 -11.31 -34.86
C ILE A 399 -19.53 -11.11 -34.06
N ALA A 400 -20.33 -12.17 -33.91
CA ALA A 400 -21.55 -12.16 -33.12
C ALA A 400 -21.24 -11.95 -31.62
N ASP A 401 -20.21 -12.63 -31.11
CA ASP A 401 -19.74 -12.48 -29.73
C ASP A 401 -19.28 -11.05 -29.43
N TYR A 402 -18.50 -10.44 -30.31
CA TYR A 402 -18.13 -9.02 -30.17
C TYR A 402 -19.36 -8.10 -30.20
N GLY A 403 -20.33 -8.38 -31.09
CA GLY A 403 -21.61 -7.66 -31.09
C GLY A 403 -22.32 -7.74 -29.74
N SER A 404 -22.48 -8.95 -29.20
CA SER A 404 -23.13 -9.17 -27.90
C SER A 404 -22.39 -8.53 -26.74
N GLN A 405 -21.05 -8.52 -26.76
CA GLN A 405 -20.25 -7.84 -25.74
C GLN A 405 -20.40 -6.31 -25.80
N MET A 406 -20.38 -5.73 -27.00
CA MET A 406 -20.64 -4.30 -27.20
C MET A 406 -22.04 -3.92 -26.69
N ASP A 407 -23.06 -4.74 -26.96
CA ASP A 407 -24.44 -4.51 -26.49
C ASP A 407 -24.56 -4.55 -24.96
N LYS A 408 -23.65 -5.23 -24.26
CA LYS A 408 -23.57 -5.21 -22.79
C LYS A 408 -22.86 -3.95 -22.26
N ILE A 409 -21.83 -3.48 -22.95
CA ILE A 409 -21.02 -2.32 -22.53
C ILE A 409 -21.77 -1.00 -22.78
N LEU A 410 -22.54 -0.89 -23.86
CA LEU A 410 -23.25 0.35 -24.22
C LEU A 410 -24.21 0.88 -23.13
N PRO A 411 -25.10 0.05 -22.53
CA PRO A 411 -25.93 0.49 -21.40
C PRO A 411 -25.10 0.94 -20.21
N GLN A 412 -24.03 0.24 -19.88
CA GLN A 412 -23.15 0.61 -18.77
C GLN A 412 -22.50 1.97 -18.99
N ARG A 413 -21.99 2.23 -20.20
CA ARG A 413 -21.46 3.55 -20.60
C ARG A 413 -22.51 4.64 -20.42
N ALA A 414 -23.75 4.40 -20.86
CA ALA A 414 -24.86 5.35 -20.73
C ALA A 414 -25.19 5.65 -19.25
N GLU A 415 -25.09 4.67 -18.35
CA GLU A 415 -25.26 4.92 -16.91
C GLU A 415 -24.11 5.76 -16.33
N VAL A 416 -22.86 5.50 -16.74
CA VAL A 416 -21.71 6.31 -16.30
C VAL A 416 -21.78 7.75 -16.83
N GLU A 417 -22.31 7.97 -18.03
CA GLU A 417 -22.55 9.31 -18.58
C GLU A 417 -23.55 10.12 -17.75
N ARG A 418 -24.47 9.47 -17.03
CA ARG A 418 -25.42 10.14 -16.11
C ARG A 418 -24.80 10.48 -14.76
N MET A 419 -23.57 10.05 -14.51
CA MET A 419 -22.81 10.38 -13.30
C MET A 419 -22.03 11.70 -13.47
N PRO A 420 -21.67 12.39 -12.39
CA PRO A 420 -21.83 11.99 -10.98
C PRO A 420 -23.23 12.33 -10.42
N HIS A 421 -23.73 11.49 -9.53
CA HIS A 421 -24.93 11.74 -8.74
C HIS A 421 -24.59 12.59 -7.52
N ILE A 422 -25.33 13.67 -7.29
CA ILE A 422 -25.19 14.47 -6.08
C ILE A 422 -25.72 13.67 -4.89
N LEU A 423 -24.84 13.34 -3.94
CA LEU A 423 -25.20 12.63 -2.73
C LEU A 423 -25.80 13.56 -1.69
N GLY A 424 -25.17 14.73 -1.48
CA GLY A 424 -25.56 15.61 -0.40
C GLY A 424 -24.47 16.58 0.00
N GLU A 425 -24.50 17.01 1.26
CA GLU A 425 -23.64 18.07 1.78
C GLU A 425 -22.90 17.62 3.03
N VAL A 426 -21.63 18.00 3.13
CA VAL A 426 -20.84 17.81 4.35
C VAL A 426 -21.49 18.62 5.48
N LYS A 427 -21.72 18.00 6.64
CA LYS A 427 -22.29 18.68 7.81
C LYS A 427 -21.35 18.76 8.99
N PHE A 428 -20.73 17.64 9.35
CA PHE A 428 -19.84 17.57 10.50
C PHE A 428 -18.54 16.88 10.10
N VAL A 429 -17.41 17.41 10.56
CA VAL A 429 -16.10 16.83 10.26
C VAL A 429 -15.15 17.03 11.43
N SER A 430 -14.19 16.10 11.58
CA SER A 430 -13.15 16.16 12.61
C SER A 430 -12.18 17.34 12.40
N GLY A 431 -11.88 17.68 11.14
CA GLY A 431 -10.69 18.47 10.80
C GLY A 431 -9.43 17.60 10.86
N LYS A 432 -8.25 18.23 10.92
CA LYS A 432 -6.95 17.55 11.14
C LYS A 432 -6.72 17.31 12.63
N LEU A 433 -7.65 16.56 13.23
CA LEU A 433 -7.69 16.33 14.67
C LEU A 433 -6.58 15.38 15.13
N PHE A 434 -5.89 15.79 16.19
CA PHE A 434 -4.98 14.98 16.98
C PHE A 434 -5.57 14.87 18.39
N ARG A 435 -5.87 13.64 18.84
CA ARG A 435 -6.43 13.36 20.16
C ARG A 435 -5.73 12.15 20.77
N ASP A 436 -5.28 12.24 22.02
CA ASP A 436 -4.67 11.13 22.76
C ASP A 436 -3.54 10.40 22.02
N ARG A 437 -2.69 11.16 21.30
CA ARG A 437 -1.64 10.63 20.43
C ARG A 437 -2.17 9.84 19.24
N GLN A 438 -3.36 10.10 18.76
CA GLN A 438 -3.93 9.45 17.59
C GLN A 438 -4.42 10.48 16.60
N VAL A 439 -4.32 10.13 15.32
CA VAL A 439 -5.03 10.84 14.28
C VAL A 439 -6.47 10.36 14.24
N ILE A 440 -7.40 11.30 14.36
CA ILE A 440 -8.83 11.05 14.21
C ILE A 440 -9.32 11.77 12.95
N ASP A 441 -9.91 11.02 12.02
CA ASP A 441 -10.22 11.50 10.70
C ASP A 441 -11.58 10.97 10.23
N TRP A 442 -12.62 11.79 10.37
CA TRP A 442 -13.98 11.42 10.01
C TRP A 442 -14.78 12.61 9.46
N ALA A 443 -15.77 12.30 8.64
CA ALA A 443 -16.72 13.24 8.08
C ALA A 443 -18.09 12.60 7.92
N PHE A 444 -19.11 13.32 8.38
CA PHE A 444 -20.51 13.00 8.14
C PHE A 444 -21.06 13.88 7.01
N VAL A 445 -21.55 13.22 5.96
CA VAL A 445 -22.20 13.86 4.82
C VAL A 445 -23.68 13.56 4.89
N GLN A 446 -24.50 14.60 5.07
CA GLN A 446 -25.95 14.45 5.07
C GLN A 446 -26.46 14.31 3.64
N LEU A 447 -27.28 13.30 3.38
CA LEU A 447 -27.85 13.09 2.06
C LEU A 447 -28.87 14.18 1.71
N SER A 448 -28.95 14.53 0.42
CA SER A 448 -30.08 15.29 -0.11
C SER A 448 -31.37 14.47 0.00
N LYS A 449 -32.55 15.09 -0.12
CA LYS A 449 -33.81 14.34 -0.02
C LYS A 449 -34.01 13.37 -1.17
N GLU A 450 -33.49 13.72 -2.34
CA GLU A 450 -33.49 12.88 -3.54
C GLU A 450 -32.56 11.68 -3.33
N ALA A 451 -31.32 11.93 -2.90
CA ALA A 451 -30.35 10.87 -2.63
C ALA A 451 -30.81 9.98 -1.46
N GLU A 452 -31.40 10.52 -0.40
CA GLU A 452 -31.95 9.73 0.71
C GLU A 452 -32.97 8.70 0.20
N ARG A 453 -33.91 9.10 -0.67
CA ARG A 453 -34.92 8.20 -1.24
C ARG A 453 -34.32 7.16 -2.18
N GLN A 454 -33.31 7.53 -2.96
CA GLN A 454 -32.72 6.67 -3.98
C GLN A 454 -31.66 5.72 -3.39
N CYS A 455 -30.93 6.20 -2.38
CA CYS A 455 -29.67 5.61 -1.96
C CYS A 455 -29.57 5.20 -0.48
N PHE A 456 -30.36 5.76 0.43
CA PHE A 456 -30.24 5.40 1.84
C PHE A 456 -30.86 4.02 2.11
N ARG A 457 -30.02 3.05 2.52
CA ARG A 457 -30.42 1.66 2.76
C ARG A 457 -29.49 0.98 3.76
N PRO A 458 -29.88 -0.18 4.32
CA PRO A 458 -29.02 -0.95 5.20
C PRO A 458 -27.68 -1.26 4.54
N ASN A 459 -26.59 -1.09 5.29
CA ASN A 459 -25.29 -1.53 4.83
C ASN A 459 -25.28 -3.05 4.80
N ARG A 460 -24.74 -3.64 3.74
CA ARG A 460 -24.72 -5.09 3.56
C ARG A 460 -23.30 -5.58 3.40
N MET A 461 -23.03 -6.75 3.98
CA MET A 461 -21.79 -7.47 3.79
C MET A 461 -21.56 -7.73 2.29
N PHE A 462 -20.37 -7.41 1.80
CA PHE A 462 -19.96 -7.67 0.42
C PHE A 462 -19.43 -9.10 0.27
N ALA A 463 -19.37 -9.60 -0.97
CA ALA A 463 -18.71 -10.87 -1.29
C ALA A 463 -17.24 -10.81 -0.85
N ILE A 464 -16.83 -11.69 0.07
CA ILE A 464 -15.41 -11.85 0.42
C ILE A 464 -14.81 -12.88 -0.53
N PRO A 465 -13.76 -12.54 -1.30
CA PRO A 465 -13.08 -13.51 -2.14
C PRO A 465 -12.56 -14.70 -1.32
N PRO A 466 -12.72 -15.95 -1.80
CA PRO A 466 -12.27 -17.14 -1.06
C PRO A 466 -10.80 -17.11 -0.64
N ALA A 467 -9.96 -16.40 -1.39
CA ALA A 467 -8.53 -16.24 -1.12
C ALA A 467 -8.23 -15.48 0.19
N VAL A 468 -9.14 -14.62 0.65
CA VAL A 468 -8.93 -13.74 1.82
C VAL A 468 -9.86 -14.07 2.98
N LEU A 469 -10.59 -15.19 2.92
CA LEU A 469 -11.43 -15.66 4.01
C LEU A 469 -10.60 -16.00 5.26
N PRO A 470 -11.11 -15.74 6.50
CA PRO A 470 -10.39 -16.01 7.74
C PRO A 470 -9.84 -17.44 7.83
N GLN A 471 -10.58 -18.41 7.27
CA GLN A 471 -10.25 -19.82 7.31
C GLN A 471 -8.88 -20.17 6.71
N ARG A 472 -8.38 -19.33 5.81
CA ARG A 472 -7.08 -19.53 5.16
C ARG A 472 -5.93 -18.79 5.83
N LEU A 473 -6.24 -17.91 6.77
CA LEU A 473 -5.32 -16.88 7.26
C LEU A 473 -4.78 -17.16 8.65
N ILE A 474 -5.59 -17.78 9.51
CA ILE A 474 -5.25 -18.00 10.91
C ILE A 474 -5.14 -19.51 11.18
N PRO A 475 -4.05 -20.01 11.78
CA PRO A 475 -3.95 -21.39 12.22
C PRO A 475 -4.97 -21.60 13.35
N ARG A 476 -6.10 -22.27 13.06
CA ARG A 476 -7.34 -22.34 13.88
C ARG A 476 -8.23 -21.11 13.74
N PRO A 477 -8.75 -20.90 12.52
CA PRO A 477 -9.48 -19.70 12.21
C PRO A 477 -10.86 -19.74 12.86
N PRO A 478 -11.30 -18.65 13.51
CA PRO A 478 -12.69 -18.51 13.85
C PRO A 478 -13.52 -18.52 12.56
N LEU A 479 -14.67 -19.19 12.58
CA LEU A 479 -15.58 -19.21 11.43
C LEU A 479 -16.07 -17.78 11.13
N MET A 480 -16.24 -17.49 9.85
CA MET A 480 -16.90 -16.28 9.40
C MET A 480 -18.40 -16.41 9.73
N ASN A 481 -18.91 -15.55 10.62
CA ASN A 481 -20.28 -15.68 11.14
C ASN A 481 -21.31 -14.89 10.32
N ILE A 482 -20.86 -14.02 9.41
CA ILE A 482 -21.72 -13.22 8.55
C ILE A 482 -21.52 -13.65 7.09
N GLN A 483 -22.62 -13.79 6.35
CA GLN A 483 -22.60 -14.14 4.93
C GLN A 483 -22.72 -12.87 4.07
N GLU A 484 -22.47 -13.01 2.78
CA GLU A 484 -22.74 -11.95 1.82
C GLU A 484 -24.20 -11.49 1.91
N HIS A 485 -24.43 -10.20 1.72
CA HIS A 485 -25.73 -9.53 1.76
C HIS A 485 -26.40 -9.42 3.14
N ASN A 486 -25.88 -10.05 4.20
CA ASN A 486 -26.35 -9.79 5.56
C ASN A 486 -26.25 -8.30 5.90
N VAL A 487 -27.25 -7.80 6.62
CA VAL A 487 -27.28 -6.41 7.09
C VAL A 487 -26.27 -6.22 8.22
N LEU A 488 -25.48 -5.15 8.14
CA LEU A 488 -24.58 -4.72 9.21
C LEU A 488 -25.36 -3.84 10.18
N ASN A 489 -25.39 -4.22 11.45
CA ASN A 489 -26.26 -3.59 12.45
C ASN A 489 -25.53 -3.15 13.73
N GLU A 490 -24.23 -3.41 13.85
CA GLU A 490 -23.44 -3.06 15.04
C GLU A 490 -22.13 -2.32 14.71
N PHE A 491 -21.80 -1.36 15.57
CA PHE A 491 -20.47 -0.78 15.67
C PHE A 491 -19.66 -1.54 16.71
N GLY A 492 -18.36 -1.69 16.47
CA GLY A 492 -17.42 -2.36 17.37
C GLY A 492 -16.13 -1.57 17.58
N THR A 493 -15.12 -2.25 18.10
CA THR A 493 -13.79 -1.68 18.38
C THR A 493 -12.73 -2.52 17.67
N LEU A 494 -11.70 -1.88 17.11
CA LEU A 494 -10.51 -2.60 16.65
C LEU A 494 -9.78 -3.26 17.82
N ARG A 495 -9.45 -4.55 17.69
CA ARG A 495 -8.67 -5.27 18.70
C ARG A 495 -7.49 -5.99 18.05
N ALA A 496 -6.40 -6.06 18.81
CA ALA A 496 -5.22 -6.82 18.44
C ALA A 496 -5.57 -8.28 18.08
N GLY A 497 -5.14 -8.72 16.90
CA GLY A 497 -5.37 -10.08 16.40
C GLY A 497 -6.71 -10.30 15.71
N ASP A 498 -7.59 -9.30 15.66
CA ASP A 498 -8.86 -9.44 14.96
C ASP A 498 -8.64 -9.52 13.44
N TYR A 499 -9.44 -10.37 12.81
CA TYR A 499 -9.61 -10.38 11.36
C TYR A 499 -10.34 -9.10 10.94
N CYS A 500 -9.76 -8.41 9.96
CA CYS A 500 -10.27 -7.16 9.42
C CYS A 500 -10.51 -7.34 7.92
N VAL A 501 -11.67 -6.92 7.43
CA VAL A 501 -11.99 -6.87 6.01
C VAL A 501 -12.59 -5.53 5.66
N LYS A 502 -12.28 -5.02 4.47
CA LYS A 502 -12.86 -3.78 3.95
C LYS A 502 -13.22 -3.92 2.48
N ASN A 503 -14.06 -3.02 1.99
CA ASN A 503 -14.24 -2.77 0.58
C ASN A 503 -13.83 -1.33 0.30
N GLY A 504 -12.71 -1.13 -0.40
CA GLY A 504 -12.15 0.19 -0.70
C GLY A 504 -12.33 0.59 -2.15
N ARG A 505 -12.34 1.91 -2.41
CA ARG A 505 -12.49 2.44 -3.77
C ARG A 505 -11.42 1.90 -4.70
N THR A 506 -10.18 1.68 -4.24
CA THR A 506 -9.04 1.36 -5.09
C THR A 506 -8.76 -0.12 -5.14
N THR A 507 -8.70 -0.77 -3.98
CA THR A 507 -8.33 -2.20 -3.90
C THR A 507 -9.52 -3.14 -3.90
N GLY A 508 -10.75 -2.61 -3.88
CA GLY A 508 -11.95 -3.43 -3.71
C GLY A 508 -11.92 -4.15 -2.36
N VAL A 509 -12.27 -5.44 -2.37
CA VAL A 509 -12.34 -6.25 -1.16
C VAL A 509 -10.98 -6.80 -0.78
N THR A 510 -10.44 -6.34 0.35
CA THR A 510 -9.18 -6.81 0.92
C THR A 510 -9.35 -7.17 2.39
N ALA A 511 -8.51 -8.08 2.87
CA ALA A 511 -8.50 -8.50 4.26
C ALA A 511 -7.09 -8.47 4.86
N GLY A 512 -7.05 -8.40 6.19
CA GLY A 512 -5.84 -8.35 6.98
C GLY A 512 -6.11 -8.74 8.42
N ILE A 513 -5.07 -8.69 9.25
CA ILE A 513 -5.17 -8.89 10.69
C ILE A 513 -4.71 -7.61 11.39
N CYS A 514 -5.49 -7.13 12.37
CA CYS A 514 -5.07 -6.03 13.21
C CYS A 514 -3.83 -6.44 14.02
N ASN A 515 -2.73 -5.70 13.89
CA ASN A 515 -1.47 -6.03 14.54
C ASN A 515 -1.59 -6.02 16.06
N GLY A 516 -0.76 -6.82 16.73
CA GLY A 516 -0.73 -6.90 18.20
C GLY A 516 -0.51 -5.55 18.86
N PRO A 517 0.64 -4.89 18.61
CA PRO A 517 0.93 -3.54 19.10
C PRO A 517 0.36 -2.46 18.17
N ARG A 518 0.09 -1.28 18.76
CA ARG A 518 -0.05 -0.03 18.01
C ARG A 518 1.33 0.43 17.52
N ALA A 519 1.37 1.07 16.36
CA ALA A 519 2.60 1.60 15.82
C ALA A 519 2.83 3.03 16.26
N TYR A 520 4.09 3.34 16.58
CA TYR A 520 4.53 4.71 16.70
C TYR A 520 4.73 5.28 15.30
N CYS A 521 3.96 6.31 14.95
CA CYS A 521 4.03 6.98 13.65
C CYS A 521 4.55 8.40 13.83
N LYS A 522 5.59 8.75 13.06
CA LYS A 522 6.13 10.10 13.02
C LYS A 522 5.82 10.73 11.67
N TRP A 523 4.96 11.74 11.73
CA TRP A 523 4.49 12.46 10.56
C TRP A 523 5.50 13.53 10.14
N LYS A 524 5.48 13.91 8.86
CA LYS A 524 6.34 14.98 8.34
C LYS A 524 5.98 16.32 8.97
N SER A 525 6.96 17.22 9.03
CA SER A 525 6.80 18.59 9.56
C SER A 525 5.71 19.40 8.86
N SER A 526 5.40 19.08 7.61
CA SER A 526 4.34 19.71 6.82
C SER A 526 2.93 19.26 7.20
N ASP A 527 2.78 18.19 8.01
CA ASP A 527 1.47 17.73 8.47
C ASP A 527 1.02 18.54 9.70
N GLU A 528 0.37 19.66 9.44
CA GLU A 528 -0.22 20.49 10.51
C GLU A 528 -1.44 19.77 11.12
N ARG A 529 -1.41 19.58 12.43
CA ARG A 529 -2.49 18.95 13.20
C ARG A 529 -2.91 19.87 14.34
N TYR A 530 -4.12 19.64 14.84
CA TYR A 530 -4.72 20.46 15.89
C TYR A 530 -5.32 19.60 16.98
N ASP A 531 -5.18 20.05 18.23
CA ASP A 531 -5.88 19.45 19.38
C ASP A 531 -7.39 19.78 19.35
N PRO A 532 -8.22 19.23 20.26
CA PRO A 532 -9.66 19.49 20.28
C PRO A 532 -10.04 20.98 20.40
N ASP A 533 -9.20 21.79 21.05
CA ASP A 533 -9.38 23.24 21.22
C ASP A 533 -8.95 24.04 19.98
N GLY A 534 -8.30 23.37 19.02
CA GLY A 534 -7.76 23.94 17.81
C GLY A 534 -6.38 24.55 17.99
N ASN A 535 -5.62 24.23 19.04
CA ASN A 535 -4.23 24.63 19.13
C ASN A 535 -3.38 23.75 18.21
N GLN A 536 -2.41 24.35 17.52
CA GLN A 536 -1.53 23.61 16.62
C GLN A 536 -0.62 22.70 17.43
N VAL A 537 -0.56 21.42 17.03
CA VAL A 537 0.33 20.42 17.63
C VAL A 537 1.61 20.37 16.81
N ASN A 538 2.76 20.49 17.49
CA ASN A 538 4.06 20.33 16.83
C ASN A 538 4.35 18.84 16.57
N MET A 539 3.96 18.37 15.38
CA MET A 539 4.15 16.98 14.95
C MET A 539 5.62 16.54 14.87
N ASN A 540 6.59 17.46 14.84
CA ASN A 540 8.00 17.08 14.93
C ASN A 540 8.40 16.55 16.31
N SER A 541 7.71 17.03 17.35
CA SER A 541 7.97 16.67 18.75
C SER A 541 7.12 15.51 19.26
N VAL A 542 6.11 15.09 18.51
CA VAL A 542 5.11 14.11 18.96
C VAL A 542 4.96 13.00 17.93
N ALA A 543 5.00 11.76 18.39
CA ALA A 543 4.63 10.60 17.59
C ALA A 543 3.22 10.14 17.96
N THR A 544 2.48 9.61 16.99
CA THR A 544 1.15 9.05 17.21
C THR A 544 1.21 7.54 17.44
N GLU A 545 0.17 6.94 18.03
CA GLU A 545 0.01 5.52 18.33
C GLU A 545 -1.20 4.97 17.57
N GLU A 546 -0.95 4.40 16.39
CA GLU A 546 -2.00 4.03 15.43
C GLU A 546 -2.26 2.52 15.38
N PHE A 547 -3.51 2.13 15.11
CA PHE A 547 -3.82 0.75 14.75
C PHE A 547 -3.28 0.45 13.36
N ILE A 548 -2.55 -0.67 13.26
CA ILE A 548 -2.04 -1.20 12.01
C ILE A 548 -2.84 -2.45 11.63
N ILE A 549 -3.26 -2.54 10.38
CA ILE A 549 -3.82 -3.76 9.81
C ILE A 549 -2.85 -4.27 8.75
N VAL A 550 -2.34 -5.48 8.97
CA VAL A 550 -1.38 -6.13 8.09
C VAL A 550 -2.13 -6.99 7.08
N GLY A 551 -1.93 -6.72 5.78
CA GLY A 551 -2.54 -7.50 4.70
C GLY A 551 -2.17 -8.98 4.76
N VAL A 552 -2.96 -9.82 4.13
CA VAL A 552 -2.73 -11.28 4.16
C VAL A 552 -1.93 -11.79 2.97
N GLU A 553 -1.25 -12.92 3.16
CA GLU A 553 -0.54 -13.62 2.08
C GLU A 553 -1.52 -14.34 1.16
N SER A 554 -1.44 -14.07 -0.14
CA SER A 554 -2.15 -14.89 -1.12
C SER A 554 -1.37 -16.18 -1.34
N GLN A 555 -2.00 -17.32 -1.04
CA GLN A 555 -1.41 -18.65 -1.28
C GLN A 555 -1.02 -18.87 -2.74
N LEU A 556 -1.64 -18.16 -3.68
CA LEU A 556 -1.41 -18.33 -5.12
C LEU A 556 -0.12 -17.66 -5.62
N VAL A 557 0.29 -16.56 -5.00
CA VAL A 557 1.35 -15.69 -5.55
C VAL A 557 2.60 -15.68 -4.67
N HIS A 558 2.58 -16.34 -3.50
CA HIS A 558 3.63 -16.24 -2.47
C HIS A 558 4.01 -14.79 -2.17
N SER A 559 3.04 -13.88 -2.33
CA SER A 559 3.19 -12.47 -2.09
C SER A 559 2.02 -12.00 -1.25
N GLN A 560 2.33 -11.07 -0.36
CA GLN A 560 1.33 -10.40 0.44
C GLN A 560 0.56 -9.44 -0.44
N THR A 561 -0.77 -9.47 -0.35
CA THR A 561 -1.64 -8.53 -1.04
C THR A 561 -1.74 -7.24 -0.22
N ALA A 562 -1.69 -6.10 -0.89
CA ALA A 562 -1.92 -4.80 -0.26
C ALA A 562 -3.24 -4.79 0.50
N PHE A 563 -3.19 -4.48 1.81
CA PHE A 563 -4.41 -4.25 2.55
C PHE A 563 -5.14 -3.01 2.03
N CYS A 564 -4.41 -1.94 1.73
CA CYS A 564 -4.96 -0.73 1.14
C CYS A 564 -3.99 -0.09 0.15
N LEU A 565 -4.55 0.69 -0.78
CA LEU A 565 -3.80 1.59 -1.66
C LEU A 565 -4.42 2.98 -1.62
N ASP A 566 -3.73 3.94 -2.24
CA ASP A 566 -4.20 5.31 -2.34
C ASP A 566 -5.61 5.35 -2.97
N GLY A 567 -6.56 5.97 -2.27
CA GLY A 567 -7.99 6.04 -2.56
C GLY A 567 -8.88 5.26 -1.59
N ASP A 568 -8.36 4.28 -0.86
CA ASP A 568 -9.15 3.47 0.08
C ASP A 568 -9.53 4.22 1.37
N SER A 569 -9.02 5.44 1.60
CA SER A 569 -9.42 6.31 2.70
C SER A 569 -10.94 6.46 2.77
N GLY A 570 -11.52 6.29 3.96
CA GLY A 570 -12.95 6.31 4.20
C GLY A 570 -13.61 4.94 4.26
N SER A 571 -12.89 3.85 3.94
CA SER A 571 -13.44 2.50 4.00
C SER A 571 -13.80 2.09 5.43
N PHE A 572 -14.98 1.51 5.62
CA PHE A 572 -15.29 0.78 6.86
C PHE A 572 -14.44 -0.49 6.97
N ILE A 573 -13.99 -0.76 8.19
CA ILE A 573 -13.28 -1.98 8.56
C ILE A 573 -14.24 -2.86 9.36
N LEU A 574 -14.55 -4.01 8.80
CA LEU A 574 -15.46 -5.00 9.37
C LEU A 574 -14.67 -6.12 10.03
N ASN A 575 -15.16 -6.63 11.16
CA ASN A 575 -14.63 -7.85 11.76
C ASN A 575 -15.33 -9.11 11.22
N ARG A 576 -14.96 -10.28 11.75
CA ARG A 576 -15.55 -11.58 11.36
C ARG A 576 -17.05 -11.76 11.69
N HIS A 577 -17.62 -10.84 12.45
CA HIS A 577 -19.04 -10.83 12.84
C HIS A 577 -19.87 -9.85 12.01
N GLY A 578 -19.23 -9.02 11.19
CA GLY A 578 -19.88 -7.94 10.44
C GLY A 578 -19.97 -6.63 11.21
N ALA A 579 -19.39 -6.54 12.42
CA ALA A 579 -19.33 -5.28 13.15
C ALA A 579 -18.41 -4.29 12.44
N VAL A 580 -18.86 -3.04 12.33
CA VAL A 580 -18.02 -1.94 11.84
C VAL A 580 -17.08 -1.52 12.97
N THR A 581 -15.86 -2.02 12.94
CA THR A 581 -14.85 -1.87 14.02
C THR A 581 -13.92 -0.69 13.84
N GLY A 582 -13.77 -0.17 12.64
CA GLY A 582 -12.87 0.95 12.38
C GLY A 582 -13.11 1.67 11.08
N LEU A 583 -12.38 2.76 10.90
CA LEU A 583 -12.39 3.60 9.71
C LEU A 583 -10.96 3.71 9.16
N LEU A 584 -10.76 3.20 7.95
CA LEU A 584 -9.44 3.23 7.30
C LEU A 584 -9.12 4.65 6.86
N TRP A 585 -7.93 5.13 7.22
CA TRP A 585 -7.51 6.47 6.81
C TRP A 585 -6.11 6.57 6.29
N GLY A 586 -5.18 5.69 6.63
CA GLY A 586 -3.82 5.80 6.13
C GLY A 586 -3.28 4.48 5.65
N GLY A 587 -2.05 4.53 5.14
CA GLY A 587 -1.26 3.34 4.86
C GLY A 587 0.21 3.66 4.90
N VAL A 588 1.01 2.62 4.77
CA VAL A 588 2.47 2.74 4.68
C VAL A 588 2.89 2.69 3.22
N LEU A 589 3.58 3.74 2.76
CA LEU A 589 4.26 3.78 1.47
C LEU A 589 5.62 3.13 1.57
N TYR A 590 5.62 1.80 1.62
CA TYR A 590 6.82 1.05 1.30
C TYR A 590 6.48 -0.33 0.79
N GLN A 591 6.61 -0.49 -0.52
CA GLN A 591 6.61 -1.80 -1.21
C GLN A 591 5.53 -2.76 -0.67
N ASN A 592 5.91 -4.03 -0.51
CA ASN A 592 5.06 -5.13 -0.06
C ASN A 592 4.76 -5.08 1.44
N LEU A 593 4.91 -3.94 2.15
CA LEU A 593 4.52 -3.92 3.56
C LEU A 593 3.01 -4.04 3.73
N ASN A 594 2.22 -3.57 2.76
CA ASN A 594 0.79 -3.87 2.67
C ASN A 594 0.01 -3.55 3.96
N ILE A 595 0.38 -2.45 4.64
CA ILE A 595 -0.18 -2.00 5.91
C ILE A 595 -1.22 -0.90 5.68
N GLY A 596 -2.38 -1.02 6.33
CA GLY A 596 -3.31 0.09 6.55
C GLY A 596 -3.27 0.66 7.96
N LEU A 597 -3.51 1.96 8.08
CA LEU A 597 -3.68 2.70 9.33
C LEU A 597 -5.16 3.04 9.53
N ALA A 598 -5.68 2.74 10.72
CA ALA A 598 -7.09 2.90 11.00
C ALA A 598 -7.35 3.53 12.38
N SER A 599 -8.47 4.22 12.49
CA SER A 599 -9.03 4.62 13.79
C SER A 599 -10.05 3.58 14.21
N SER A 600 -10.11 3.24 15.50
CA SER A 600 -11.20 2.41 16.02
C SER A 600 -12.51 3.18 15.91
N MET A 601 -13.61 2.48 15.61
CA MET A 601 -14.90 3.13 15.47
C MET A 601 -15.41 3.70 16.80
N SER A 602 -15.02 3.10 17.94
CA SER A 602 -15.24 3.69 19.27
C SER A 602 -14.66 5.10 19.36
N ASP A 603 -13.43 5.28 18.90
CA ASP A 603 -12.68 6.54 19.06
C ASP A 603 -13.26 7.60 18.10
N VAL A 604 -13.70 7.16 16.91
CA VAL A 604 -14.44 7.98 15.94
C VAL A 604 -15.77 8.46 16.53
N LEU A 605 -16.57 7.56 17.11
CA LEU A 605 -17.88 7.89 17.67
C LEU A 605 -17.76 8.83 18.88
N GLU A 606 -16.80 8.58 19.77
CA GLU A 606 -16.49 9.47 20.89
C GLU A 606 -16.07 10.86 20.37
N SER A 607 -15.24 10.91 19.32
CA SER A 607 -14.86 12.18 18.71
C SER A 607 -16.04 12.91 18.07
N MET A 608 -17.01 12.18 17.49
CA MET A 608 -18.24 12.77 16.98
C MET A 608 -19.09 13.36 18.10
N GLU A 609 -19.26 12.65 19.21
CA GLU A 609 -20.01 13.10 20.39
C GLU A 609 -19.40 14.39 20.96
N GLU A 610 -18.08 14.40 21.22
CA GLU A 610 -17.36 15.58 21.69
C GLU A 610 -17.48 16.76 20.73
N LYS A 611 -17.29 16.51 19.43
CA LYS A 611 -17.23 17.57 18.42
C LYS A 611 -18.58 18.22 18.18
N ILE A 612 -19.64 17.40 18.13
CA ILE A 612 -21.00 17.85 17.85
C ILE A 612 -21.61 18.45 19.12
N GLY A 613 -21.29 17.89 20.30
CA GLY A 613 -21.88 18.25 21.58
C GLY A 613 -23.33 17.76 21.72
N GLY A 614 -23.92 17.95 22.90
CA GLY A 614 -25.31 17.52 23.16
C GLY A 614 -25.46 16.00 23.23
N HIS A 615 -26.70 15.51 23.07
CA HIS A 615 -26.95 14.06 23.03
C HIS A 615 -26.82 13.55 21.59
N VAL A 616 -25.69 12.89 21.29
CA VAL A 616 -25.39 12.36 19.96
C VAL A 616 -25.52 10.83 19.96
N SER A 617 -26.23 10.29 18.97
CA SER A 617 -26.14 8.87 18.64
C SER A 617 -25.88 8.67 17.14
N VAL A 618 -25.12 7.64 16.81
CA VAL A 618 -24.87 7.22 15.43
C VAL A 618 -25.21 5.75 15.32
N GLU A 619 -26.07 5.41 14.38
CA GLU A 619 -26.60 4.06 14.19
C GLU A 619 -26.46 3.62 12.73
N LEU A 620 -26.28 2.31 12.52
CA LEU A 620 -26.36 1.72 11.19
C LEU A 620 -27.84 1.57 10.79
N PRO A 621 -28.21 1.85 9.52
CA PRO A 621 -29.57 1.65 9.04
C PRO A 621 -29.97 0.17 9.08
N GLN A 622 -31.18 -0.09 9.57
CA GLN A 622 -31.78 -1.43 9.70
C GLN A 622 -32.70 -1.78 8.54
#